data_AF-A0A836RIJ7-F1
#
_entry.id   AF-A0A836RIJ7-F1
#
_cell.length_a   1.000
_cell.length_b   1.000
_cell.length_c   1.000
_cell.angle_alpha   90.00
_cell.angle_beta   90.00
_cell.angle_gamma   90.00
#
_symmetry.space_group_name_H-M   'P 1'
#
loop_
_entity.id
_entity.type
_entity.pdbx_description
1 polymer ?
#
loop_
_entity_poly.entity_id
_entity_poly.type
_entity_poly.pdbx_seq_one_letter_code
_entity_poly.pdbx_strand_id
1 'polypeptide(L)'
;MADKDIVEVEVDGSDNGCLLFQPLGRRLRGRWVWDRVGTPYAAMVAARWPAREIPGVVIGLDRGRRVGYVREPLADPEHESLRQYIEQQRGEAIGPQLEESAGVDPPTWEFWMARAVEAGFARVIRGRLRSIGEIRKDKPRVSFFPSRVRDERDRVIDKLVGVIGALVPANRRAEIVELLKEDAS
;
A
#
# COMPACT_ATOMS: atom_id res chain seq x y z
N MET A 1 -14.48 -1.41 26.25
CA MET A 1 -14.84 -0.82 24.94
C MET A 1 -15.20 -1.95 24.01
N ALA A 2 -16.26 -1.79 23.23
CA ALA A 2 -16.79 -2.89 22.43
C ALA A 2 -15.79 -3.23 21.31
N ASP A 3 -15.49 -4.50 21.15
CA ASP A 3 -14.69 -5.09 20.06
C ASP A 3 -15.15 -4.65 18.65
N LYS A 4 -16.36 -4.10 18.55
CA LYS A 4 -16.97 -3.57 17.33
C LYS A 4 -16.23 -2.38 16.71
N ASP A 5 -15.45 -1.64 17.49
CA ASP A 5 -14.74 -0.45 17.01
C ASP A 5 -13.37 -0.75 16.40
N ILE A 6 -12.87 -1.98 16.59
CA ILE A 6 -11.58 -2.41 16.07
C ILE A 6 -11.78 -3.12 14.74
N VAL A 7 -10.93 -2.77 13.77
CA VAL A 7 -10.83 -3.49 12.49
C VAL A 7 -9.37 -3.78 12.20
N GLU A 8 -9.08 -5.00 11.77
CA GLU A 8 -7.72 -5.45 11.42
C GLU A 8 -7.72 -6.14 10.06
N VAL A 9 -6.70 -5.82 9.26
CA VAL A 9 -6.39 -6.54 8.02
C VAL A 9 -4.98 -7.08 8.10
N GLU A 10 -4.77 -8.29 7.58
CA GLU A 10 -3.44 -8.84 7.34
C GLU A 10 -3.05 -8.53 5.89
N VAL A 11 -1.81 -8.10 5.67
CA VAL A 11 -1.25 -7.98 4.32
C VAL A 11 -1.01 -9.39 3.78
N ASP A 12 -1.89 -9.85 2.90
CA ASP A 12 -1.92 -11.22 2.39
C ASP A 12 -2.40 -11.20 0.94
N GLY A 13 -1.50 -10.82 0.05
CA GLY A 13 -1.74 -10.81 -1.39
C GLY A 13 -1.49 -12.16 -2.05
N SER A 14 -2.00 -12.35 -3.27
CA SER A 14 -1.87 -13.61 -4.02
C SER A 14 -0.44 -13.94 -4.46
N ASP A 15 0.47 -12.96 -4.45
CA ASP A 15 1.81 -13.03 -5.05
C ASP A 15 2.95 -12.90 -4.04
N ASN A 16 2.68 -13.05 -2.74
CA ASN A 16 3.65 -12.81 -1.65
C ASN A 16 4.24 -11.37 -1.66
N GLY A 17 3.54 -10.41 -2.28
CA GLY A 17 4.00 -9.03 -2.40
C GLY A 17 3.94 -8.22 -1.11
N CYS A 18 4.52 -7.03 -1.15
CA CYS A 18 4.43 -6.03 -0.07
C CYS A 18 3.35 -4.99 -0.38
N LEU A 19 2.71 -4.44 0.65
CA LEU A 19 1.74 -3.35 0.52
C LEU A 19 2.38 -2.00 0.83
N LEU A 20 2.36 -1.06 -0.11
CA LEU A 20 2.66 0.35 0.19
C LEU A 20 1.48 0.98 0.93
N PHE A 21 1.57 1.12 2.25
CA PHE A 21 0.49 1.69 3.04
C PHE A 21 0.68 3.20 3.18
N GLN A 22 -0.06 3.94 2.36
CA GLN A 22 0.09 5.38 2.18
C GLN A 22 0.00 6.21 3.47
N PRO A 23 -0.90 5.91 4.45
CA PRO A 23 -0.93 6.64 5.72
C PRO A 23 0.40 6.64 6.49
N LEU A 24 1.23 5.60 6.30
CA LEU A 24 2.55 5.47 6.93
C LEU A 24 3.70 5.81 5.99
N GLY A 25 3.43 6.03 4.69
CA GLY A 25 4.46 6.34 3.69
C GLY A 25 5.49 5.23 3.46
N ARG A 26 5.25 3.98 3.89
CA ARG A 26 6.20 2.86 3.78
C ARG A 26 5.56 1.57 3.30
N ARG A 27 6.40 0.63 2.83
CA ARG A 27 5.99 -0.72 2.46
C ARG A 27 5.87 -1.60 3.71
N LEU A 28 4.82 -2.39 3.77
CA LEU A 28 4.55 -3.38 4.80
C LEU A 28 4.66 -4.77 4.18
N ARG A 29 5.30 -5.68 4.91
CA ARG A 29 5.58 -7.04 4.46
C ARG A 29 4.28 -7.85 4.38
N GLY A 30 4.08 -8.52 3.25
CA GLY A 30 2.96 -9.45 3.08
C GLY A 30 3.26 -10.84 3.65
N ARG A 31 2.20 -11.63 3.76
CA ARG A 31 2.31 -13.06 4.05
C ARG A 31 3.10 -13.74 2.95
N TRP A 32 4.04 -14.58 3.35
CA TRP A 32 4.79 -15.43 2.44
C TRP A 32 4.31 -16.87 2.53
N VAL A 33 3.74 -17.39 1.46
CA VAL A 33 3.33 -18.79 1.32
C VAL A 33 4.18 -19.43 0.22
N TRP A 34 4.93 -20.47 0.56
CA TRP A 34 5.83 -21.13 -0.40
C TRP A 34 5.07 -21.69 -1.62
N ASP A 35 3.86 -22.19 -1.40
CA ASP A 35 3.03 -22.80 -2.45
C ASP A 35 2.51 -21.79 -3.50
N ARG A 36 2.60 -20.47 -3.23
CA ARG A 36 2.29 -19.43 -4.23
C ARG A 36 3.41 -19.26 -5.26
N VAL A 37 4.60 -19.76 -4.96
CA VAL A 37 5.75 -19.68 -5.88
C VAL A 37 5.66 -20.87 -6.84
N GLY A 38 5.32 -20.59 -8.10
CA GLY A 38 5.14 -21.63 -9.14
C GLY A 38 6.41 -22.37 -9.58
N THR A 39 7.52 -22.28 -8.84
CA THR A 39 8.79 -22.92 -9.21
C THR A 39 9.04 -24.19 -8.39
N PRO A 40 9.51 -25.29 -9.00
CA PRO A 40 9.82 -26.53 -8.26
C PRO A 40 10.86 -26.34 -7.14
N TYR A 41 11.78 -25.39 -7.32
CA TYR A 41 12.79 -25.06 -6.32
C TYR A 41 12.21 -24.43 -5.05
N ALA A 42 10.99 -23.87 -5.10
CA ALA A 42 10.34 -23.31 -3.93
C ALA A 42 10.16 -24.34 -2.81
N ALA A 43 9.78 -25.58 -3.14
CA ALA A 43 9.63 -26.66 -2.17
C ALA A 43 10.97 -27.04 -1.49
N MET A 44 12.07 -27.05 -2.26
CA MET A 44 13.40 -27.31 -1.72
C MET A 44 13.87 -26.20 -0.77
N VAL A 45 13.56 -24.93 -1.09
CA VAL A 45 13.86 -23.80 -0.21
C VAL A 45 12.97 -23.87 1.02
N ALA A 46 11.66 -24.11 0.86
CA ALA A 46 10.69 -24.22 1.95
C ALA A 46 11.10 -25.26 2.99
N ALA A 47 11.67 -26.39 2.58
CA ALA A 47 12.17 -27.43 3.49
C ALA A 47 13.28 -26.95 4.45
N ARG A 48 13.94 -25.81 4.15
CA ARG A 48 14.97 -25.21 5.01
C ARG A 48 14.40 -24.23 6.04
N TRP A 49 13.13 -23.85 5.90
CA TRP A 49 12.46 -22.92 6.80
C TRP A 49 11.74 -23.68 7.91
N PRO A 50 11.71 -23.15 9.15
CA PRO A 50 11.03 -23.79 10.27
C PRO A 50 9.50 -23.74 10.16
N ALA A 51 8.95 -23.01 9.18
CA ALA A 51 7.52 -22.82 8.98
C ALA A 51 7.13 -22.90 7.50
N ARG A 52 5.90 -23.38 7.25
CA ARG A 52 5.30 -23.45 5.90
C ARG A 52 4.85 -22.10 5.36
N GLU A 53 4.73 -21.10 6.22
CA GLU A 53 4.40 -19.74 5.83
C GLU A 53 5.04 -18.76 6.79
N ILE A 54 5.19 -17.51 6.34
CA ILE A 54 5.61 -16.37 7.16
C ILE A 54 4.38 -15.45 7.24
N PRO A 55 3.77 -15.25 8.42
CA PRO A 55 2.53 -14.46 8.56
C PRO A 55 2.75 -13.03 8.09
N GLY A 56 1.79 -12.40 7.42
CA GLY A 56 1.92 -11.01 6.97
C GLY A 56 1.82 -10.00 8.12
N VAL A 57 2.24 -8.77 7.88
CA VAL A 57 2.04 -7.68 8.84
C VAL A 57 0.54 -7.38 8.98
N VAL A 58 0.09 -7.09 10.20
CA VAL A 58 -1.29 -6.72 10.50
C VAL A 58 -1.42 -5.21 10.64
N ILE A 59 -2.39 -4.63 9.94
CA ILE A 59 -2.75 -3.22 10.03
C ILE A 59 -4.07 -3.13 10.77
N GLY A 60 -4.12 -2.35 11.84
CA GLY A 60 -5.30 -2.16 12.65
C GLY A 60 -5.74 -0.71 12.74
N LEU A 61 -7.02 -0.53 13.05
CA LEU A 61 -7.64 0.75 13.37
C LEU A 61 -8.62 0.56 14.53
N ASP A 62 -8.38 1.30 15.61
CA ASP A 62 -9.35 1.52 16.67
C ASP A 62 -10.08 2.84 16.40
N ARG A 63 -11.35 2.74 15.97
CA ARG A 63 -12.17 3.90 15.60
C ARG A 63 -12.48 4.79 16.80
N GLY A 64 -12.72 4.19 17.97
CA GLY A 64 -13.08 4.91 19.19
C GLY A 64 -11.91 5.71 19.74
N ARG A 65 -10.72 5.11 19.79
CA ARG A 65 -9.49 5.76 20.26
C ARG A 65 -8.82 6.64 19.22
N ARG A 66 -9.20 6.52 17.93
CA ARG A 66 -8.52 7.15 16.79
C ARG A 66 -7.03 6.79 16.77
N VAL A 67 -6.75 5.51 16.93
CA VAL A 67 -5.40 4.94 16.91
C VAL A 67 -5.32 3.96 15.74
N GLY A 68 -4.39 4.23 14.82
CA GLY A 68 -3.98 3.26 13.80
C GLY A 68 -2.77 2.50 14.33
N TYR A 69 -2.61 1.23 13.98
CA TYR A 69 -1.44 0.48 14.41
C TYR A 69 -0.98 -0.53 13.37
N VAL A 70 0.29 -0.89 13.48
CA VAL A 70 0.91 -2.00 12.76
C VAL A 70 1.39 -3.00 13.78
N ARG A 71 0.96 -4.26 13.65
CA ARG A 71 1.39 -5.37 14.48
C ARG A 71 2.22 -6.34 13.64
N GLU A 72 3.37 -6.74 14.15
CA GLU A 72 4.28 -7.70 13.49
C GLU A 72 4.10 -9.07 14.16
N PRO A 73 3.36 -10.01 13.55
CA PRO A 73 3.13 -11.32 14.17
C PRO A 73 4.42 -12.10 14.40
N LEU A 74 5.48 -11.86 13.65
CA LEU A 74 6.78 -12.51 13.90
C LEU A 74 7.38 -12.18 15.26
N ALA A 75 6.91 -11.12 15.93
CA ALA A 75 7.30 -10.81 17.30
C ALA A 75 6.47 -11.56 18.36
N ASP A 76 5.41 -12.28 17.97
CA ASP A 76 4.59 -13.06 18.89
C ASP A 76 5.33 -14.36 19.30
N PRO A 77 5.17 -14.85 20.55
CA PRO A 77 5.92 -16.02 21.05
C PRO A 77 5.71 -17.30 20.24
N GLU A 78 4.58 -17.44 19.56
CA GLU A 78 4.27 -18.58 18.69
C GLU A 78 5.18 -18.67 17.44
N HIS A 79 5.82 -17.55 17.07
CA HIS A 79 6.68 -17.44 15.90
C HIS A 79 8.16 -17.24 16.27
N GLU A 80 8.54 -17.42 17.54
CA GLU A 80 9.89 -17.17 18.06
C GLU A 80 10.98 -17.96 17.29
N SER A 81 10.72 -19.22 16.95
CA SER A 81 11.69 -20.04 16.19
C SER A 81 11.91 -19.53 14.77
N LEU A 82 10.85 -19.06 14.11
CA LEU A 82 10.91 -18.45 12.78
C LEU A 82 11.61 -17.09 12.83
N ARG A 83 11.30 -16.28 13.85
CA ARG A 83 11.96 -15.00 14.11
C ARG A 83 13.47 -15.17 14.29
N GLN A 84 13.88 -16.04 15.20
CA GLN A 84 15.30 -16.33 15.44
C GLN A 84 16.00 -16.82 14.18
N TYR A 85 15.35 -17.68 13.40
CA TYR A 85 15.89 -18.12 12.12
C TYR A 85 16.12 -16.96 11.14
N ILE A 86 15.14 -16.05 11.00
CA ILE A 86 15.28 -14.87 10.12
C ILE A 86 16.41 -13.95 10.61
N GLU A 87 16.41 -13.60 11.89
CA GLU A 87 17.40 -12.69 12.47
C GLU A 87 18.83 -13.27 12.38
N GLN A 88 19.01 -14.57 12.69
CA GLN A 88 20.33 -15.19 12.73
C GLN A 88 20.84 -15.63 11.35
N GLN A 89 19.98 -16.21 10.50
CA GLN A 89 20.39 -16.81 9.24
C GLN A 89 20.28 -15.85 8.05
N ARG A 90 19.42 -14.83 8.14
CA ARG A 90 19.24 -13.82 7.08
C ARG A 90 19.80 -12.46 7.46
N GLY A 91 20.03 -12.19 8.75
CA GLY A 91 20.51 -10.89 9.23
C GLY A 91 19.46 -9.79 9.09
N GLU A 92 18.17 -10.16 8.98
CA GLU A 92 17.07 -9.20 8.87
C GLU A 92 16.48 -8.94 10.25
N ALA A 93 16.43 -7.67 10.65
CA ALA A 93 15.82 -7.28 11.91
C ALA A 93 14.30 -7.26 11.79
N ILE A 94 13.62 -7.98 12.69
CA ILE A 94 12.17 -7.91 12.82
C ILE A 94 11.78 -6.65 13.60
N GLY A 95 10.73 -5.97 13.13
CA GLY A 95 10.22 -4.76 13.77
C GLY A 95 9.65 -4.99 15.18
N PRO A 96 9.27 -3.92 15.89
CA PRO A 96 8.60 -4.06 17.18
C PRO A 96 7.26 -4.79 17.01
N GLN A 97 6.81 -5.45 18.08
CA GLN A 97 5.54 -6.18 18.07
C GLN A 97 4.35 -5.30 17.70
N LEU A 98 4.31 -4.07 18.21
CA LEU A 98 3.24 -3.12 17.96
C LEU A 98 3.82 -1.72 17.75
N GLU A 99 3.40 -1.07 16.67
CA GLU A 99 3.70 0.33 16.37
C GLU A 99 2.37 1.09 16.26
N GLU A 100 2.07 1.92 17.26
CA GLU A 100 0.87 2.75 17.28
C GLU A 100 1.11 4.12 16.67
N SER A 101 0.12 4.62 15.94
CA SER A 101 0.01 5.99 15.45
C SER A 101 -1.21 6.63 16.10
N ALA A 102 -0.99 7.56 17.02
CA ALA A 102 -2.05 8.29 17.70
C ALA A 102 -2.62 9.42 16.83
N GLY A 103 -3.90 9.75 17.02
CA GLY A 103 -4.54 10.89 16.36
C GLY A 103 -4.74 10.69 14.86
N VAL A 104 -4.84 9.45 14.39
CA VAL A 104 -5.10 9.16 12.97
C VAL A 104 -6.49 9.64 12.58
N ASP A 105 -6.65 9.98 11.31
CA ASP A 105 -7.97 10.20 10.71
C ASP A 105 -8.61 8.86 10.34
N PRO A 106 -9.65 8.39 11.07
CA PRO A 106 -10.20 7.05 10.85
C PRO A 106 -10.74 6.82 9.43
N PRO A 107 -11.48 7.75 8.80
CA PRO A 107 -11.89 7.61 7.40
C PRO A 107 -10.71 7.40 6.44
N THR A 108 -9.65 8.20 6.57
CA THR A 108 -8.45 8.02 5.76
C THR A 108 -7.83 6.65 5.95
N TRP A 109 -7.60 6.24 7.20
CA TRP A 109 -6.96 4.96 7.50
C TRP A 109 -7.80 3.78 6.99
N GLU A 110 -9.11 3.79 7.28
CA GLU A 110 -10.06 2.77 6.84
C GLU A 110 -10.19 2.72 5.31
N PHE A 111 -10.14 3.87 4.63
CA PHE A 111 -10.16 3.92 3.16
C PHE A 111 -8.98 3.14 2.55
N TRP A 112 -7.77 3.32 3.08
CA TRP A 112 -6.59 2.62 2.59
C TRP A 112 -6.60 1.13 2.92
N MET A 113 -7.11 0.74 4.10
CA MET A 113 -7.34 -0.67 4.43
C MET A 113 -8.37 -1.31 3.47
N ALA A 114 -9.50 -0.65 3.24
CA ALA A 114 -10.55 -1.13 2.33
C ALA A 114 -10.05 -1.24 0.88
N ARG A 115 -9.25 -0.28 0.40
CA ARG A 115 -8.60 -0.36 -0.91
C ARG A 115 -7.62 -1.54 -1.02
N ALA A 116 -6.83 -1.80 0.02
CA ALA A 116 -5.90 -2.92 0.02
C ALA A 116 -6.65 -4.27 -0.06
N VAL A 117 -7.77 -4.39 0.67
CA VAL A 117 -8.63 -5.58 0.61
C VAL A 117 -9.33 -5.73 -0.74
N GLU A 118 -9.95 -4.66 -1.26
CA GLU A 118 -10.64 -4.70 -2.56
C GLU A 118 -9.68 -5.04 -3.71
N ALA A 119 -8.44 -4.56 -3.65
CA ALA A 119 -7.41 -4.85 -4.64
C ALA A 119 -6.73 -6.22 -4.45
N GLY A 120 -7.09 -6.98 -3.41
CA GLY A 120 -6.54 -8.32 -3.16
C GLY A 120 -5.13 -8.34 -2.56
N PHE A 121 -4.66 -7.24 -1.96
CA PHE A 121 -3.36 -7.17 -1.27
C PHE A 121 -3.46 -7.48 0.24
N ALA A 122 -4.67 -7.51 0.79
CA ALA A 122 -4.93 -7.74 2.19
C ALA A 122 -6.24 -8.50 2.39
N ARG A 123 -6.41 -9.11 3.56
CA ARG A 123 -7.66 -9.74 3.98
C ARG A 123 -8.08 -9.26 5.36
N VAL A 124 -9.38 -9.14 5.59
CA VAL A 124 -9.92 -8.80 6.91
C VAL A 124 -9.74 -10.00 7.84
N ILE A 125 -9.12 -9.78 9.00
CA ILE A 125 -8.94 -10.82 10.02
C ILE A 125 -9.76 -10.54 11.29
N ARG A 126 -10.16 -9.28 11.52
CA ARG A 126 -10.99 -8.88 12.65
C ARG A 126 -11.88 -7.69 12.29
N GLY A 127 -13.09 -7.69 12.81
CA GLY A 127 -14.06 -6.61 12.62
C GLY A 127 -14.65 -6.59 11.21
N ARG A 128 -15.25 -5.45 10.85
CA ARG A 128 -15.85 -5.22 9.53
C ARG A 128 -15.38 -3.88 8.99
N LEU A 129 -14.89 -3.86 7.75
CA LEU A 129 -14.61 -2.64 7.00
C LEU A 129 -15.91 -2.10 6.39
N ARG A 130 -16.07 -0.77 6.43
CA ARG A 130 -17.09 -0.09 5.63
C ARG A 130 -16.75 -0.21 4.15
N SER A 131 -17.76 -0.12 3.29
CA SER A 131 -17.52 -0.07 1.85
C SER A 131 -16.82 1.24 1.47
N ILE A 132 -16.06 1.23 0.38
CA ILE A 132 -15.36 2.44 -0.09
C ILE A 132 -16.34 3.58 -0.40
N GLY A 133 -17.53 3.25 -0.91
CA GLY A 133 -18.59 4.22 -1.16
C GLY A 133 -19.09 4.91 0.10
N GLU A 134 -19.20 4.18 1.22
CA GLU A 134 -19.56 4.75 2.52
C GLU A 134 -18.43 5.62 3.06
N ILE A 135 -17.19 5.13 3.03
CA ILE A 135 -16.03 5.86 3.57
C ILE A 135 -15.80 7.17 2.81
N ARG A 136 -16.00 7.19 1.48
CA ARG A 136 -15.85 8.40 0.66
C ARG A 136 -16.76 9.56 1.09
N LYS A 137 -17.90 9.28 1.73
CA LYS A 137 -18.79 10.34 2.26
C LYS A 137 -18.11 11.17 3.34
N ASP A 138 -17.16 10.57 4.05
CA ASP A 138 -16.38 11.21 5.11
C ASP A 138 -15.12 11.93 4.58
N LYS A 139 -14.94 12.00 3.25
CA LYS A 139 -13.85 12.72 2.58
C LYS A 139 -12.44 12.28 3.06
N PRO A 140 -12.08 11.00 2.94
CA PRO A 140 -10.76 10.50 3.32
C PRO A 140 -9.65 11.17 2.50
N ARG A 141 -8.46 11.32 3.08
CA ARG A 141 -7.27 11.79 2.37
C ARG A 141 -6.76 10.72 1.40
N VAL A 142 -6.90 10.98 0.11
CA VAL A 142 -6.48 10.08 -0.97
C VAL A 142 -5.09 10.40 -1.55
N SER A 143 -4.51 11.56 -1.21
CA SER A 143 -3.17 11.95 -1.62
C SER A 143 -2.35 12.43 -0.42
N PHE A 144 -1.18 11.82 -0.22
CA PHE A 144 -0.21 12.24 0.80
C PHE A 144 0.90 13.09 0.21
N PHE A 145 1.23 12.86 -1.06
CA PHE A 145 2.14 13.73 -1.79
C PHE A 145 1.39 15.02 -2.14
N PRO A 146 2.01 16.19 -1.93
CA PRO A 146 1.51 17.39 -2.59
C PRO A 146 1.49 17.06 -4.08
N SER A 147 0.35 17.28 -4.73
CA SER A 147 0.34 17.45 -6.19
C SER A 147 1.50 18.38 -6.47
N ARG A 148 2.47 17.99 -7.33
CA ARG A 148 3.56 18.88 -7.74
C ARG A 148 2.94 20.25 -7.89
N VAL A 149 3.37 21.23 -7.08
CA VAL A 149 2.91 22.61 -7.23
C VAL A 149 3.19 22.89 -8.69
N ARG A 150 2.13 22.99 -9.51
CA ARG A 150 2.27 23.23 -10.94
C ARG A 150 3.16 24.46 -11.03
N ASP A 151 4.35 24.29 -11.57
CA ASP A 151 5.26 25.40 -11.75
C ASP A 151 4.50 26.46 -12.57
N GLU A 152 4.69 27.74 -12.30
CA GLU A 152 4.11 28.78 -13.14
C GLU A 152 4.49 28.56 -14.61
N ARG A 153 5.66 27.96 -14.85
CA ARG A 153 6.10 27.47 -16.17
C ARG A 153 5.13 26.46 -16.78
N ASP A 154 4.68 25.45 -16.03
CA ASP A 154 3.70 24.46 -16.51
C ASP A 154 2.39 25.14 -16.90
N ARG A 155 1.97 26.15 -16.13
CA ARG A 155 0.75 26.92 -16.42
C ARG A 155 0.90 27.78 -17.69
N VAL A 156 2.08 28.35 -17.91
CA VAL A 156 2.40 29.10 -19.14
C VAL A 156 2.44 28.17 -20.34
N ILE A 157 3.09 27.01 -20.21
CA ILE A 157 3.15 25.98 -21.26
C ILE A 157 1.73 25.52 -21.63
N ASP A 158 0.89 25.16 -20.66
CA ASP A 158 -0.50 24.75 -20.89
C ASP A 158 -1.30 25.83 -21.66
N LYS A 159 -1.13 27.11 -21.29
CA LYS A 159 -1.78 28.22 -21.98
C LYS A 159 -1.25 28.42 -23.40
N LEU A 160 0.07 28.32 -23.59
CA LEU A 160 0.71 28.50 -24.89
C LEU A 160 0.28 27.38 -25.84
N VAL A 161 0.24 26.13 -25.36
CA VAL A 161 -0.29 24.97 -26.09
C VAL A 161 -1.76 25.18 -26.45
N GLY A 162 -2.57 25.72 -25.54
CA GLY A 162 -3.97 26.06 -25.81
C GLY A 162 -4.14 27.12 -26.92
N VAL A 163 -3.33 28.19 -26.88
CA VAL A 163 -3.35 29.26 -27.89
C VAL A 163 -2.87 28.75 -29.24
N ILE A 164 -1.76 28.01 -29.28
CA ILE A 164 -1.25 27.39 -30.51
C ILE A 164 -2.29 26.42 -31.08
N GLY A 165 -2.89 25.58 -30.24
CA GLY A 165 -3.95 24.67 -30.66
C GLY A 165 -5.15 25.39 -31.27
N ALA A 166 -5.54 26.55 -30.74
CA ALA A 166 -6.64 27.36 -31.27
C ALA A 166 -6.28 28.08 -32.59
N LEU A 167 -5.02 28.48 -32.77
CA LEU A 167 -4.55 29.19 -33.96
C LEU A 167 -4.19 28.25 -35.12
N VAL A 168 -3.87 26.98 -34.84
CA VAL A 168 -3.48 26.00 -35.84
C VAL A 168 -4.73 25.33 -36.45
N PRO A 169 -4.91 25.41 -37.78
CA PRO A 169 -5.97 24.69 -38.49
C PRO A 169 -5.91 23.18 -38.21
N ALA A 170 -7.08 22.55 -38.04
CA ALA A 170 -7.17 21.15 -37.60
C ALA A 170 -6.37 20.17 -38.49
N ASN A 171 -6.25 20.47 -39.79
CA ASN A 171 -5.49 19.66 -40.75
C ASN A 171 -3.96 19.77 -40.62
N ARG A 172 -3.43 20.71 -39.82
CA ARG A 172 -1.97 20.87 -39.60
C ARG A 172 -1.49 20.48 -38.21
N ARG A 173 -2.41 20.11 -37.30
CA ARG A 173 -2.04 19.78 -35.91
C ARG A 173 -1.14 18.54 -35.83
N ALA A 174 -1.34 17.56 -36.70
CA ALA A 174 -0.53 16.34 -36.73
C ALA A 174 0.94 16.62 -37.12
N GLU A 175 1.16 17.51 -38.09
CA GLU A 175 2.49 17.92 -38.58
C GLU A 175 3.29 18.65 -37.49
N ILE A 176 2.64 19.54 -36.73
CA ILE A 176 3.29 20.26 -35.63
C ILE A 176 3.65 19.32 -34.47
N VAL A 177 2.81 18.33 -34.17
CA VAL A 177 3.10 17.34 -33.12
C VAL A 177 4.29 16.45 -33.50
N GLU A 178 4.47 16.13 -34.79
CA GLU A 178 5.65 15.41 -35.27
C GLU A 178 6.92 16.26 -35.12
N LEU A 179 6.91 17.52 -35.56
CA LEU A 179 8.07 18.42 -35.43
C LEU A 179 8.52 18.61 -33.97
N LEU A 180 7.57 18.73 -33.04
CA LEU A 180 7.89 18.87 -31.61
C LEU A 180 8.49 17.61 -30.99
N LYS A 181 8.29 16.42 -31.59
CA LYS A 181 8.90 15.17 -31.12
C LYS A 181 10.32 14.99 -31.64
N GLU A 182 10.60 15.46 -32.86
CA GLU A 182 11.95 15.40 -33.45
C GLU A 182 12.96 16.23 -32.64
N ASP A 183 12.57 17.43 -32.17
CA ASP A 183 13.44 18.31 -31.36
C ASP A 183 13.59 17.87 -29.89
N ALA A 184 12.76 16.94 -29.41
CA ALA A 184 12.79 16.44 -28.03
C ALA A 184 13.66 15.18 -27.86
N SER A 185 14.28 14.69 -28.94
CA SER A 185 15.17 13.52 -28.99
C SER A 185 16.64 13.92 -28.98
#